data_AF-A0A2D6LQG7-F1
#
_entry.id   AF-A0A2D6LQG7-F1
#
_cell.length_a   1.000
_cell.length_b   1.000
_cell.length_c   1.000
_cell.angle_alpha   90.00
_cell.angle_beta   90.00
_cell.angle_gamma   90.00
#
_symmetry.space_group_name_H-M   'P 1'
#
loop_
_entity.id
_entity.type
_entity.pdbx_description
1 polymer ?
#
loop_
_entity_poly.entity_id
_entity_poly.type
_entity_poly.pdbx_seq_one_letter_code
_entity_poly.pdbx_strand_id
1 'polypeptide(L)'
;MIEKKGQGTTEYLIILAVIIVVALVVAGVMGWFPGLGTQITEQQSRAYWQSTSPLAITQWDNDGTNIDFILRNQTTDKIQIDDISVDGLALGLADVNIAVGGQTTFTDTDVTCTAGDVYQYDIVLTYTVQNGLVAAKQTGSKPLVGICS
;
A
#
# COMPACT_ATOMS: atom_id res chain seq x y z
N MET A 1 -64.17 26.56 -29.18
CA MET A 1 -63.38 26.22 -27.98
C MET A 1 -62.51 25.03 -28.34
N ILE A 2 -61.24 25.24 -28.66
CA ILE A 2 -60.30 24.15 -28.97
C ILE A 2 -59.39 24.02 -27.76
N GLU A 3 -59.53 22.88 -27.08
CA GLU A 3 -58.80 22.53 -25.86
C GLU A 3 -57.29 22.41 -26.15
N LYS A 4 -56.49 23.28 -25.51
CA LYS A 4 -55.03 23.10 -25.42
C LYS A 4 -54.73 21.98 -24.42
N LYS A 5 -54.58 20.74 -24.89
CA LYS A 5 -54.19 19.57 -24.06
C LYS A 5 -52.89 18.86 -24.50
N GLY A 6 -52.01 19.53 -25.25
CA GLY A 6 -50.79 18.91 -25.80
C GLY A 6 -49.44 19.50 -25.36
N GLN A 7 -49.40 20.60 -24.60
CA GLN A 7 -48.15 21.39 -24.46
C GLN A 7 -47.25 20.96 -23.29
N GLY A 8 -47.72 20.14 -22.35
CA GLY A 8 -46.91 19.72 -21.19
C GLY A 8 -45.95 18.57 -21.46
N THR A 9 -46.34 17.61 -22.29
CA THR A 9 -45.59 16.34 -22.48
C THR A 9 -44.25 16.54 -23.18
N THR A 10 -44.13 17.51 -24.09
CA THR A 10 -42.86 17.81 -24.76
C THR A 10 -41.84 18.48 -23.84
N GLU A 11 -42.29 19.31 -22.91
CA GLU A 11 -41.39 19.99 -21.95
C GLU A 11 -40.78 18.99 -20.96
N TYR A 12 -41.58 18.05 -20.45
CA TYR A 12 -41.08 17.00 -19.56
C TYR A 12 -40.10 16.04 -20.26
N LEU A 13 -40.35 15.69 -21.52
CA LEU A 13 -39.43 14.83 -22.28
C LEU A 13 -38.06 15.48 -22.49
N ILE A 14 -38.02 16.79 -22.75
CA ILE A 14 -36.76 17.53 -22.92
C ILE A 14 -36.00 17.60 -21.60
N ILE A 15 -36.67 17.95 -20.49
CA ILE A 15 -36.03 18.03 -19.17
C ILE A 15 -35.49 16.66 -18.75
N LEU A 16 -36.25 15.59 -18.97
CA LEU A 16 -35.82 14.22 -18.66
C LEU A 16 -34.60 13.80 -19.48
N ALA A 17 -34.56 14.13 -20.78
CA ALA A 17 -33.40 13.85 -21.62
C ALA A 17 -32.14 14.56 -21.12
N VAL A 18 -32.25 15.84 -20.73
CA VAL A 18 -31.13 16.61 -20.18
C VAL A 18 -30.61 15.99 -18.88
N ILE A 19 -31.51 15.59 -17.98
CA ILE A 19 -31.13 14.94 -16.71
C ILE A 19 -30.38 13.63 -16.97
N ILE A 20 -30.83 12.82 -17.92
CA ILE A 20 -30.15 11.56 -18.28
C ILE A 20 -28.75 11.83 -18.83
N VAL A 21 -28.60 12.83 -19.71
CA VAL A 21 -27.28 13.20 -20.26
C VAL A 21 -26.35 13.65 -19.14
N VAL A 22 -26.82 14.50 -18.21
CA VAL A 22 -26.01 14.93 -17.06
C VAL A 22 -25.63 13.74 -16.17
N ALA A 23 -26.57 12.82 -15.89
CA ALA A 23 -26.29 11.63 -15.10
C ALA A 23 -25.22 10.73 -15.74
N LEU A 24 -25.28 10.54 -17.06
CA LEU A 24 -24.28 9.76 -17.81
C LEU A 24 -22.91 10.44 -17.83
N VAL A 25 -22.86 11.78 -17.93
CA VAL A 25 -21.60 12.52 -17.83
C VAL A 25 -20.99 12.37 -16.44
N VAL A 26 -21.78 12.52 -15.37
CA VAL A 26 -21.30 12.34 -14.00
C VAL A 26 -20.81 10.91 -13.76
N ALA A 27 -21.57 9.91 -14.20
CA ALA A 27 -21.16 8.50 -14.10
C ALA A 27 -19.89 8.21 -14.91
N GLY A 28 -19.77 8.78 -16.12
CA GLY A 28 -18.58 8.62 -16.96
C GLY A 28 -17.33 9.27 -16.35
N VAL A 29 -17.49 10.44 -15.72
CA VAL A 29 -16.37 11.12 -15.03
C VAL A 29 -15.99 10.38 -13.75
N MET A 30 -16.95 9.89 -12.97
CA MET A 30 -16.66 9.15 -11.73
C MET A 30 -16.09 7.74 -11.98
N GLY A 31 -16.47 7.09 -13.08
CA GLY A 31 -16.00 5.75 -13.44
C GLY A 31 -14.54 5.67 -13.92
N TRP A 32 -13.90 6.80 -14.26
CA TRP A 32 -12.54 6.82 -14.86
C TRP A 32 -11.40 6.89 -13.83
N PHE A 33 -11.67 6.95 -12.52
CA PHE A 33 -10.62 7.12 -11.49
C PHE A 33 -10.19 5.86 -10.70
N PRO A 34 -10.17 4.63 -11.23
CA PRO A 34 -9.75 3.47 -10.43
C PRO A 34 -8.24 3.39 -10.14
N GLY A 35 -7.39 4.23 -10.78
CA GLY A 35 -5.92 4.14 -10.65
C GLY A 35 -5.24 5.12 -9.67
N LEU A 36 -5.90 6.21 -9.27
CA LEU A 36 -5.26 7.23 -8.42
C LEU A 36 -5.17 6.83 -6.94
N GLY A 37 -6.12 6.02 -6.46
CA GLY A 37 -6.15 5.60 -5.06
C GLY A 37 -4.89 4.83 -4.66
N THR A 38 -4.51 3.84 -5.48
CA THR A 38 -3.38 2.96 -5.22
C THR A 38 -2.04 3.68 -5.14
N GLN A 39 -1.76 4.57 -6.10
CA GLN A 39 -0.50 5.31 -6.14
C GLN A 39 -0.34 6.24 -4.94
N ILE A 40 -1.43 6.87 -4.49
CA ILE A 40 -1.42 7.72 -3.30
C ILE A 40 -1.16 6.89 -2.05
N THR A 41 -1.82 5.73 -1.91
CA THR A 41 -1.59 4.83 -0.76
C THR A 41 -0.17 4.28 -0.73
N GLU A 42 0.40 3.95 -1.88
CA GLU A 42 1.79 3.49 -2.01
C GLU A 42 2.78 4.60 -1.59
N GLN A 43 2.57 5.82 -2.07
CA GLN A 43 3.43 6.96 -1.72
C GLN A 43 3.37 7.27 -0.21
N GLN A 44 2.18 7.18 0.40
CA GLN A 44 2.02 7.36 1.85
C GLN A 44 2.72 6.25 2.64
N SER A 45 2.57 4.99 2.21
CA SER A 45 3.30 3.84 2.76
C SER A 45 4.81 4.08 2.69
N ARG A 46 5.31 4.55 1.54
CA ARG A 46 6.75 4.80 1.31
C ARG A 46 7.32 5.88 2.20
N ALA A 47 6.63 7.01 2.31
CA ALA A 47 7.04 8.08 3.20
C ALA A 47 7.05 7.63 4.67
N TYR A 48 6.06 6.84 5.08
CA TYR A 48 6.00 6.27 6.42
C TYR A 48 7.19 5.34 6.71
N TRP A 49 7.39 4.32 5.89
CA TRP A 49 8.42 3.31 6.13
C TRP A 49 9.85 3.84 6.02
N GLN A 50 10.09 4.83 5.15
CA GLN A 50 11.40 5.47 5.01
C GLN A 50 11.77 6.37 6.21
N SER A 51 10.79 6.89 6.94
CA SER A 51 10.99 7.76 8.11
C SER A 51 10.89 7.02 9.45
N THR A 52 10.53 5.74 9.43
CA THR A 52 10.37 4.95 10.65
C THR A 52 11.72 4.61 11.28
N SER A 53 11.75 4.63 12.62
CA SER A 53 12.91 4.32 13.45
C SER A 53 12.48 3.29 14.50
N PRO A 54 13.34 2.34 14.91
CA PRO A 54 14.78 2.22 14.59
C PRO A 54 15.13 1.66 13.20
N LEU A 55 14.23 0.90 12.59
CA LEU A 55 14.45 0.28 11.28
C LEU A 55 13.54 0.93 10.23
N ALA A 56 14.11 1.31 9.10
CA ALA A 56 13.36 1.84 7.96
C ALA A 56 13.35 0.84 6.82
N ILE A 57 12.20 0.69 6.16
CA ILE A 57 12.11 -0.07 4.90
C ILE A 57 12.23 0.96 3.78
N THR A 58 13.36 0.96 3.08
CA THR A 58 13.69 2.01 2.10
C THR A 58 13.14 1.71 0.71
N GLN A 59 13.10 0.42 0.37
CA GLN A 59 12.60 -0.13 -0.89
C GLN A 59 11.96 -1.49 -0.64
N TRP A 60 11.00 -1.85 -1.49
CA TRP A 60 10.39 -3.16 -1.53
C TRP A 60 9.82 -3.43 -2.91
N ASP A 61 9.68 -4.70 -3.27
CA ASP A 61 9.06 -5.20 -4.49
C ASP A 61 8.48 -6.61 -4.24
N ASN A 62 7.47 -7.00 -5.01
CA ASN A 62 6.99 -8.39 -5.03
C ASN A 62 6.72 -8.81 -6.48
N ASP A 63 7.46 -9.79 -6.98
CA ASP A 63 7.40 -10.30 -8.35
C ASP A 63 6.34 -11.39 -8.57
N GLY A 64 5.49 -11.60 -7.56
CA GLY A 64 4.47 -12.63 -7.49
C GLY A 64 4.95 -13.93 -6.84
N THR A 65 6.26 -14.18 -6.81
CA THR A 65 6.86 -15.36 -6.18
C THR A 65 7.76 -14.98 -5.00
N ASN A 66 8.47 -13.86 -5.12
CA ASN A 66 9.42 -13.37 -4.14
C ASN A 66 9.00 -11.97 -3.69
N ILE A 67 9.03 -11.74 -2.38
CA ILE A 67 9.04 -10.39 -1.82
C ILE A 67 10.46 -10.00 -1.47
N ASP A 68 10.90 -8.86 -1.99
CA ASP A 68 12.16 -8.24 -1.67
C ASP A 68 11.91 -6.96 -0.86
N PHE A 69 12.70 -6.72 0.18
CA PHE A 69 12.72 -5.43 0.84
C PHE A 69 14.10 -5.09 1.40
N ILE A 70 14.41 -3.79 1.41
CA ILE A 70 15.67 -3.25 1.91
C ILE A 70 15.42 -2.60 3.26
N LEU A 71 15.99 -3.18 4.32
CA LEU A 71 15.97 -2.61 5.65
C LEU A 71 17.23 -1.78 5.87
N ARG A 72 17.05 -0.62 6.49
CA ARG A 72 18.12 0.28 6.92
C ARG A 72 18.03 0.53 8.42
N ASN A 73 19.15 0.40 9.10
CA ASN A 73 19.29 0.81 10.48
C ASN A 73 19.46 2.33 10.58
N GLN A 74 18.52 3.01 11.22
CA GLN A 74 18.56 4.47 11.43
C GLN A 74 19.12 4.89 12.79
N THR A 75 19.55 3.94 13.61
CA THR A 75 20.06 4.19 14.96
C THR A 75 21.58 4.36 14.97
N THR A 76 22.11 4.73 16.13
CA THR A 76 23.56 4.80 16.42
C THR A 76 24.16 3.47 16.88
N ASP A 77 23.32 2.46 17.13
CA ASP A 77 23.73 1.15 17.61
C ASP A 77 23.62 0.10 16.50
N LYS A 78 24.35 -1.01 16.61
CA LYS A 78 24.14 -2.13 15.69
C LYS A 78 22.85 -2.85 16.05
N ILE A 79 22.10 -3.25 15.02
CA ILE A 79 20.85 -3.99 15.19
C ILE A 79 21.00 -5.35 14.52
N GLN A 80 20.63 -6.39 15.24
CA GLN A 80 20.40 -7.72 14.70
C GLN A 80 18.91 -7.87 14.38
N ILE A 81 18.58 -8.25 13.16
CA ILE A 81 17.23 -8.68 12.78
C ILE A 81 17.10 -10.13 13.17
N ASP A 82 16.10 -10.42 14.00
CA ASP A 82 15.81 -11.77 14.49
C ASP A 82 14.73 -12.42 13.62
N ASP A 83 13.70 -11.67 13.24
CA ASP A 83 12.65 -12.13 12.33
C ASP A 83 11.90 -10.96 11.70
N ILE A 84 11.28 -11.23 10.55
CA ILE A 84 10.35 -10.30 9.90
C ILE A 84 9.06 -11.06 9.69
N SER A 85 7.94 -10.44 10.05
CA SER A 85 6.63 -11.00 9.79
C SER A 85 5.85 -10.11 8.83
N VAL A 86 5.23 -10.74 7.85
CA VAL A 86 4.41 -10.14 6.79
C VAL A 86 3.02 -10.75 6.89
N ASP A 87 2.00 -9.97 7.21
CA ASP A 87 0.62 -10.44 7.44
C ASP A 87 0.50 -11.60 8.45
N GLY A 88 1.39 -11.59 9.46
CA GLY A 88 1.42 -12.62 10.49
C GLY A 88 2.14 -13.92 10.09
N LEU A 89 2.61 -14.03 8.84
CA LEU A 89 3.57 -15.06 8.42
C LEU A 89 4.98 -14.61 8.84
N ALA A 90 5.66 -15.43 9.63
CA ALA A 90 7.07 -15.20 9.96
C ALA A 90 7.95 -15.73 8.84
N LEU A 91 8.89 -14.92 8.35
CA LEU A 91 9.77 -15.29 7.24
C LEU A 91 10.88 -16.26 7.66
N GLY A 92 11.10 -16.47 8.97
CA GLY A 92 12.03 -17.49 9.45
C GLY A 92 13.49 -17.21 9.09
N LEU A 93 13.85 -15.92 9.14
CA LEU A 93 15.18 -15.45 8.74
C LEU A 93 16.26 -15.97 9.69
N ALA A 94 17.45 -16.18 9.15
CA ALA A 94 18.64 -16.29 10.00
C ALA A 94 18.96 -14.90 10.58
N ASP A 95 19.54 -14.87 11.78
CA ASP A 95 19.97 -13.63 12.44
C ASP A 95 20.90 -12.81 11.52
N VAL A 96 20.49 -11.60 11.14
CA VAL A 96 21.27 -10.69 10.28
C VAL A 96 21.64 -9.42 11.03
N ASN A 97 22.94 -9.13 11.10
CA ASN A 97 23.45 -7.91 11.71
C ASN A 97 23.51 -6.75 10.70
N ILE A 98 22.84 -5.65 11.02
CA ILE A 98 22.88 -4.39 10.27
C ILE A 98 23.71 -3.37 11.04
N ALA A 99 24.80 -2.93 10.42
CA ALA A 99 25.67 -1.89 10.99
C ALA A 99 24.92 -0.55 11.14
N VAL A 100 25.50 0.36 11.94
CA VAL A 100 25.02 1.73 12.12
C VAL A 100 24.88 2.43 10.78
N GLY A 101 23.68 2.93 10.45
CA GLY A 101 23.39 3.55 9.15
C GLY A 101 23.40 2.59 7.95
N GLY A 102 23.74 1.32 8.17
CA GLY A 102 23.84 0.29 7.14
C GLY A 102 22.48 -0.20 6.67
N GLN A 103 22.49 -0.91 5.55
CA GLN A 103 21.30 -1.51 4.96
C GLN A 103 21.58 -2.94 4.52
N THR A 104 20.54 -3.77 4.52
CA THR A 104 20.59 -5.14 4.01
C THR A 104 19.29 -5.45 3.26
N THR A 105 19.40 -6.33 2.27
CA THR A 105 18.23 -6.83 1.53
C THR A 105 17.80 -8.16 2.13
N PHE A 106 16.49 -8.34 2.24
CA PHE A 106 15.88 -9.61 2.56
C PHE A 106 14.96 -10.00 1.42
N THR A 107 14.93 -11.30 1.15
CA THR A 107 14.13 -11.94 0.13
C THR A 107 13.41 -13.11 0.77
N ASP A 108 12.13 -13.25 0.50
CA ASP A 108 11.33 -14.41 0.92
C ASP A 108 10.44 -14.90 -0.24
N THR A 109 10.15 -16.20 -0.25
CA THR A 109 9.36 -16.87 -1.30
C THR A 109 7.95 -17.27 -0.86
N ASP A 110 7.62 -17.13 0.42
CA ASP A 110 6.37 -17.59 0.98
C ASP A 110 5.27 -16.51 0.88
N VAL A 111 5.65 -15.24 0.76
CA VAL A 111 4.73 -14.12 0.48
C VAL A 111 4.56 -13.92 -1.03
N THR A 112 3.43 -14.40 -1.55
CA THR A 112 3.10 -14.33 -2.99
C THR A 112 1.99 -13.32 -3.29
N CYS A 113 1.95 -12.83 -4.52
CA CYS A 113 0.86 -12.02 -5.07
C CYS A 113 0.59 -12.36 -6.53
N THR A 114 -0.51 -11.86 -7.10
CA THR A 114 -0.80 -12.02 -8.53
C THR A 114 -0.34 -10.76 -9.28
N ALA A 115 0.43 -10.91 -10.34
CA ALA A 115 0.95 -9.79 -11.14
C ALA A 115 -0.16 -8.79 -11.52
N GLY A 116 0.08 -7.50 -11.26
CA GLY A 116 -0.87 -6.41 -11.46
C GLY A 116 -1.84 -6.16 -10.29
N ASP A 117 -1.93 -7.08 -9.32
CA ASP A 117 -2.73 -6.84 -8.12
C ASP A 117 -2.03 -5.92 -7.14
N VAL A 118 -2.85 -5.16 -6.42
CA VAL A 118 -2.38 -4.33 -5.30
C VAL A 118 -2.31 -5.20 -4.06
N TYR A 119 -1.16 -5.19 -3.38
CA TYR A 119 -1.00 -5.82 -2.08
C TYR A 119 -0.89 -4.76 -0.96
N GLN A 120 -1.33 -5.15 0.23
CA GLN A 120 -1.19 -4.39 1.47
C GLN A 120 -0.84 -5.37 2.57
N TYR A 121 0.38 -5.27 3.10
CA TYR A 121 0.89 -6.19 4.11
C TYR A 121 1.19 -5.48 5.43
N ASP A 122 0.72 -6.05 6.53
CA ASP A 122 1.11 -5.64 7.88
C ASP A 122 2.50 -6.19 8.20
N ILE A 123 3.45 -5.29 8.51
CA ILE A 123 4.83 -5.66 8.79
C ILE A 123 5.15 -5.53 10.28
N VAL A 124 5.74 -6.59 10.82
CA VAL A 124 6.31 -6.61 12.18
C VAL A 124 7.79 -7.01 12.09
N LEU A 125 8.67 -6.13 12.53
CA LEU A 125 10.11 -6.40 12.61
C LEU A 125 10.46 -6.81 14.03
N THR A 126 11.07 -7.97 14.20
CA THR A 126 11.64 -8.41 15.48
C THR A 126 13.16 -8.26 15.41
N TYR A 127 13.73 -7.55 16.39
CA TYR A 127 15.15 -7.19 16.36
C TYR A 127 15.75 -7.08 17.76
N THR A 128 17.07 -7.20 17.81
CA THR A 128 17.88 -7.05 19.01
C THR A 128 18.92 -5.95 18.80
N VAL A 129 18.97 -4.99 19.72
CA VAL A 129 20.00 -3.94 19.73
C VAL A 129 21.25 -4.50 20.42
N GLN A 130 22.42 -4.36 19.80
CA GLN A 130 23.66 -4.86 20.38
C GLN A 130 23.93 -4.18 21.74
N ASN A 131 23.99 -4.99 22.82
CA ASN A 131 24.09 -4.54 24.22
C ASN A 131 22.87 -3.75 24.74
N GLY A 132 21.72 -3.86 24.09
CA GLY A 132 20.50 -3.13 24.43
C GLY A 132 19.29 -4.04 24.60
N LEU A 133 18.17 -3.61 24.03
CA LEU A 133 16.92 -4.37 24.02
C LEU A 133 17.06 -5.64 23.19
N VAL A 134 16.53 -6.75 23.72
CA VAL A 134 16.51 -8.07 23.05
C VAL A 134 15.07 -8.38 22.62
N ALA A 135 14.92 -8.93 21.41
CA ALA A 135 13.63 -9.32 20.84
C ALA A 135 12.57 -8.19 20.86
N ALA A 136 13.02 -6.96 20.63
CA ALA A 136 12.15 -5.81 20.49
C ALA A 136 11.32 -5.94 19.22
N LYS A 137 10.08 -5.44 19.25
CA LYS A 137 9.16 -5.46 18.11
C LYS A 137 8.88 -4.05 17.63
N GLN A 138 9.02 -3.84 16.33
CA GLN A 138 8.57 -2.64 15.63
C GLN A 138 7.41 -3.03 14.71
N THR A 139 6.21 -2.59 15.04
CA THR A 139 5.00 -2.79 14.22
C THR A 139 4.70 -1.53 13.43
N GLY A 140 4.51 -1.67 12.13
CA GLY A 140 4.08 -0.57 11.27
C GLY A 140 2.69 -0.06 11.66
N SER A 141 2.52 1.26 11.73
CA SER A 141 1.20 1.91 11.86
C SER A 141 0.49 2.08 10.50
N LYS A 142 1.22 1.78 9.41
CA LYS A 142 0.72 1.74 8.04
C LYS A 142 1.13 0.41 7.41
N PRO A 143 0.25 -0.22 6.61
CA PRO A 143 0.64 -1.39 5.85
C PRO A 143 1.69 -1.01 4.81
N LEU A 144 2.51 -1.97 4.43
CA LEU A 144 3.37 -1.90 3.27
C LEU A 144 2.51 -2.15 2.03
N VAL A 145 2.38 -1.11 1.20
CA VAL A 145 1.53 -1.13 0.00
C VAL A 145 2.39 -1.15 -1.25
N GLY A 146 2.01 -1.96 -2.23
CA GLY A 146 2.64 -1.97 -3.55
C GLY A 146 1.77 -2.64 -4.61
N ILE A 147 2.30 -2.69 -5.82
CA ILE A 147 1.70 -3.41 -6.95
C ILE A 147 2.62 -4.58 -7.26
N CYS A 148 2.03 -5.76 -7.39
CA CYS A 148 2.74 -6.97 -7.80
C CYS A 148 3.28 -6.80 -9.23
N SER A 149 4.58 -7.00 -9.43
CA SER A 149 5.23 -6.82 -10.75
C SER A 149 5.01 -7.98 -11.71
#